data_AF-A0A0N4YXV3-F1
#
_entry.id   AF-A0A0N4YXV3-F1
#
_cell.length_a   1.000
_cell.length_b   1.000
_cell.length_c   1.000
_cell.angle_alpha   90.00
_cell.angle_beta   90.00
_cell.angle_gamma   90.00
#
_symmetry.space_group_name_H-M   'P 1'
#
loop_
_entity.id
_entity.type
_entity.pdbx_description
1 polymer ?
#
loop_
_entity_poly.entity_id
_entity_poly.type
_entity_poly.pdbx_seq_one_letter_code
_entity_poly.pdbx_strand_id
1 'polypeptide(L)'
;MKTILATGELKTLSNVYKASWASMLAGQHFNLHFGSDFIKTSTGKETVNATLEVAFVMCSAIKKFHEKTGRKVGFKPAGGIKTPQEALAFIALIRDVLGDEWLNPNLFRIGASSLLDNCLKAL
;
A
#
# COMPACT_ATOMS: atom_id res chain seq x y z
N MET A 1 -8.89 6.19 -8.48
CA MET A 1 -8.42 7.14 -7.44
C MET A 1 -7.39 6.48 -6.51
N LYS A 2 -6.43 7.23 -5.96
CA LYS A 2 -5.45 6.74 -4.97
C LYS A 2 -5.61 7.51 -3.66
N THR A 3 -5.77 6.84 -2.52
CA THR A 3 -5.91 7.48 -1.20
C THR A 3 -4.62 7.35 -0.41
N ILE A 4 -4.10 8.47 0.09
CA ILE A 4 -2.91 8.51 0.94
C ILE A 4 -3.36 8.57 2.39
N LEU A 5 -2.89 7.65 3.23
CA LEU A 5 -3.35 7.52 4.62
C LEU A 5 -2.50 8.29 5.64
N ALA A 6 -1.33 8.79 5.24
CA ALA A 6 -0.36 9.41 6.15
C ALA A 6 -0.13 8.55 7.40
N THR A 7 0.23 7.28 7.18
CA THR A 7 0.18 6.24 8.23
C THR A 7 1.01 6.53 9.48
N GLY A 8 2.08 7.31 9.36
CA GLY A 8 2.87 7.80 10.50
C GLY A 8 2.05 8.62 11.51
N GLU A 9 1.02 9.33 11.03
CA GLU A 9 0.16 10.20 11.84
C GLU A 9 -1.00 9.46 12.51
N LEU A 10 -1.24 8.19 12.14
CA LEU A 10 -2.36 7.40 12.65
C LEU A 10 -2.12 6.79 14.03
N LYS A 11 -0.91 6.97 14.58
CA LYS A 11 -0.45 6.58 15.94
C LYS A 11 -0.40 5.07 16.23
N THR A 12 -1.35 4.29 15.73
CA THR A 12 -1.46 2.84 16.01
C THR A 12 -1.75 2.03 14.76
N LEU A 13 -1.30 0.78 14.73
CA LEU A 13 -1.59 -0.16 13.65
C LEU A 13 -3.10 -0.47 13.54
N SER A 14 -3.83 -0.44 14.65
CA SER A 14 -5.30 -0.57 14.64
C SER A 14 -5.96 0.57 13.83
N ASN A 15 -5.48 1.80 13.99
CA ASN A 15 -5.97 2.93 13.21
C ASN A 15 -5.58 2.84 11.74
N VAL A 16 -4.37 2.37 11.41
CA VAL A 16 -3.95 2.10 10.03
C VAL A 16 -4.90 1.09 9.37
N TYR A 17 -5.24 0.00 10.05
CA TYR A 17 -6.18 -1.00 9.55
C TYR A 17 -7.57 -0.40 9.29
N LYS A 18 -8.12 0.34 10.26
CA LYS A 18 -9.43 1.00 10.14
C LYS A 18 -9.45 2.04 9.01
N ALA A 19 -8.41 2.86 8.88
CA ALA A 19 -8.28 3.85 7.80
C ALA A 19 -8.19 3.20 6.41
N SER A 20 -7.51 2.05 6.32
CA SER A 20 -7.44 1.26 5.09
C SER A 20 -8.84 0.77 4.68
N TRP A 21 -9.59 0.20 5.62
CA TRP A 21 -10.98 -0.21 5.41
C TRP A 21 -11.88 0.95 4.98
N ALA A 22 -11.84 2.05 5.72
CA ALA A 22 -12.65 3.23 5.41
C ALA A 22 -12.37 3.75 3.99
N SER A 23 -11.11 3.75 3.56
CA SER A 23 -10.73 4.20 2.22
C SER A 23 -11.20 3.27 1.10
N MET A 24 -11.24 1.97 1.36
CA MET A 24 -11.72 0.97 0.38
C MET A 24 -13.25 0.92 0.32
N LEU A 25 -13.92 1.11 1.46
CA LEU A 25 -15.38 1.13 1.60
C LEU A 25 -16.03 2.45 1.18
N ALA A 26 -15.30 3.57 1.18
CA ALA A 26 -15.82 4.86 0.78
C ALA A 26 -16.60 4.74 -0.53
N GLY A 27 -17.84 5.25 -0.56
CA GLY A 27 -18.69 5.20 -1.74
C GLY A 27 -19.39 3.86 -2.02
N GLN A 28 -19.24 2.79 -1.24
CA GLN A 28 -19.97 1.52 -1.48
C GLN A 28 -21.49 1.57 -1.20
N HIS A 29 -22.00 2.61 -0.54
CA HIS A 29 -23.45 2.82 -0.41
C HIS A 29 -23.98 3.45 -1.71
N PHE A 30 -25.00 2.84 -2.35
CA PHE A 30 -25.76 3.29 -3.53
C PHE A 30 -25.32 2.86 -4.95
N ASN A 31 -25.03 1.58 -5.20
CA ASN A 31 -24.82 1.04 -6.58
C ASN A 31 -23.74 1.76 -7.41
N LEU A 32 -22.87 2.51 -6.74
CA LEU A 32 -21.83 3.31 -7.34
C LEU A 32 -20.50 2.85 -6.72
N HIS A 33 -19.61 2.28 -7.51
CA HIS A 33 -18.35 1.71 -7.00
C HIS A 33 -17.27 2.79 -6.82
N PHE A 34 -17.42 3.72 -5.86
CA PHE A 34 -16.51 4.86 -5.65
C PHE A 34 -15.49 4.71 -4.51
N GLY A 35 -15.02 3.49 -4.27
CA GLY A 35 -13.92 3.25 -3.33
C GLY A 35 -12.55 3.52 -3.94
N SER A 36 -11.52 3.63 -3.09
CA SER A 36 -10.16 3.84 -3.59
C SER A 36 -9.62 2.64 -4.38
N ASP A 37 -9.05 2.87 -5.56
CA ASP A 37 -8.40 1.80 -6.35
C ASP A 37 -7.01 1.46 -5.80
N PHE A 38 -6.41 2.39 -5.06
CA PHE A 38 -5.13 2.20 -4.39
C PHE A 38 -5.14 2.85 -3.01
N ILE A 39 -4.67 2.13 -2.01
CA ILE A 39 -4.26 2.75 -0.75
C ILE A 39 -2.74 2.92 -0.71
N LYS A 40 -2.30 4.09 -0.26
CA LYS A 40 -0.90 4.53 -0.23
C LYS A 40 -0.52 4.92 1.19
N THR A 41 0.69 4.53 1.63
CA THR A 41 1.16 4.73 3.02
C THR A 41 1.25 6.21 3.39
N SER A 42 2.08 6.99 2.69
CA SER A 42 2.40 8.38 3.06
C SER A 42 2.69 9.23 1.84
N THR A 43 2.72 10.57 1.97
CA THR A 43 3.06 11.46 0.85
C THR A 43 4.55 11.43 0.51
N GLY A 44 5.40 11.03 1.46
CA GLY A 44 6.86 11.12 1.37
C GLY A 44 7.42 12.38 2.04
N LYS A 45 6.58 13.16 2.72
CA LYS A 45 6.93 14.42 3.38
C LYS A 45 6.79 14.35 4.91
N GLU A 46 6.21 13.27 5.42
CA GLU A 46 6.02 12.99 6.84
C GLU A 46 7.33 12.52 7.49
N THR A 47 7.42 12.62 8.81
CA THR A 47 8.58 12.11 9.58
C THR A 47 8.69 10.59 9.49
N VAL A 48 7.55 9.89 9.56
CA VAL A 48 7.46 8.43 9.42
C VAL A 48 6.67 8.09 8.16
N ASN A 49 7.29 7.33 7.25
CA ASN A 49 6.73 6.98 5.95
C ASN A 49 6.40 5.48 5.87
N ALA A 50 6.71 4.81 4.75
CA ALA A 50 6.48 3.38 4.61
C ALA A 50 7.39 2.58 5.55
N THR A 51 6.78 1.64 6.29
CA THR A 51 7.48 0.58 7.03
C THR A 51 6.85 -0.78 6.68
N LEU A 52 7.55 -1.88 6.96
CA LEU A 52 7.03 -3.22 6.67
C LEU A 52 5.83 -3.58 7.56
N GLU A 53 5.81 -3.12 8.81
CA GLU A 53 4.71 -3.34 9.76
C GLU A 53 3.42 -2.67 9.28
N VAL A 54 3.52 -1.41 8.84
CA VAL A 54 2.40 -0.67 8.24
C VAL A 54 1.94 -1.36 6.95
N ALA A 55 2.88 -1.75 6.09
CA ALA A 55 2.55 -2.44 4.84
C ALA A 55 1.84 -3.77 5.09
N PHE A 56 2.29 -4.56 6.05
CA PHE A 56 1.65 -5.80 6.45
C PHE A 56 0.20 -5.58 6.88
N VAL A 57 -0.06 -4.56 7.70
CA VAL A 57 -1.41 -4.23 8.18
C VAL A 57 -2.32 -3.76 7.04
N MET A 58 -1.83 -2.88 6.16
CA MET A 58 -2.59 -2.41 5.00
C MET A 58 -2.88 -3.54 4.01
N CYS A 59 -1.90 -4.42 3.74
CA CYS A 59 -2.08 -5.58 2.86
C CYS A 59 -3.03 -6.61 3.48
N SER A 60 -2.98 -6.82 4.79
CA SER A 60 -3.94 -7.66 5.50
C SER A 60 -5.37 -7.11 5.38
N ALA A 61 -5.54 -5.79 5.44
CA ALA A 61 -6.83 -5.15 5.19
C ALA A 61 -7.30 -5.37 3.74
N ILE A 62 -6.42 -5.18 2.75
CA ILE A 62 -6.73 -5.43 1.32
C ILE A 62 -7.15 -6.88 1.11
N LYS A 63 -6.38 -7.84 1.65
CA LYS A 63 -6.68 -9.28 1.57
C LYS A 63 -8.09 -9.54 2.09
N LYS A 64 -8.39 -9.06 3.30
CA LYS A 64 -9.68 -9.29 3.93
C LYS A 64 -10.83 -8.60 3.21
N PHE A 65 -10.57 -7.43 2.63
CA PHE A 65 -11.52 -6.71 1.80
C PHE A 65 -11.84 -7.47 0.51
N HIS A 66 -10.82 -7.98 -0.17
CA HIS A 66 -10.98 -8.80 -1.36
C HIS A 66 -11.76 -10.09 -1.07
N GLU A 67 -11.41 -10.81 0.01
CA GLU A 67 -12.14 -12.00 0.45
C GLU A 67 -13.64 -11.74 0.69
N LYS A 68 -14.00 -10.55 1.17
CA LYS A 68 -15.40 -10.20 1.47
C LYS A 68 -16.17 -9.65 0.28
N THR A 69 -15.50 -9.04 -0.69
CA THR A 69 -16.16 -8.21 -1.73
C THR A 69 -15.85 -8.65 -3.16
N GLY A 70 -14.83 -9.49 -3.36
CA GLY A 70 -14.29 -9.83 -4.68
C GLY A 70 -13.54 -8.68 -5.36
N ARG A 71 -13.50 -7.47 -4.78
CA ARG A 71 -12.84 -6.31 -5.38
C ARG A 71 -11.37 -6.25 -5.01
N LYS A 72 -10.51 -6.13 -6.02
CA LYS A 72 -9.06 -5.94 -5.86
C LYS A 72 -8.75 -4.46 -5.68
N VAL A 73 -7.95 -4.16 -4.66
CA VAL A 73 -7.43 -2.82 -4.38
C VAL A 73 -5.91 -2.89 -4.40
N GLY A 74 -5.30 -1.93 -5.08
CA GLY A 74 -3.86 -1.84 -5.18
C GLY A 74 -3.20 -1.30 -3.91
N PHE A 75 -1.95 -1.67 -3.70
CA PHE A 75 -1.11 -1.17 -2.62
C PHE A 75 0.05 -0.34 -3.18
N LYS A 76 0.36 0.78 -2.51
CA LYS A 76 1.51 1.61 -2.85
C LYS A 76 2.28 2.03 -1.60
N PRO A 77 3.37 1.33 -1.21
CA PRO A 77 4.26 1.86 -0.19
C PRO A 77 5.01 3.06 -0.79
N ALA A 78 5.12 4.14 -0.03
CA ALA A 78 5.76 5.37 -0.48
C ALA A 78 6.52 6.06 0.65
N GLY A 79 7.58 6.77 0.26
CA GLY A 79 8.43 7.55 1.16
C GLY A 79 9.50 6.71 1.85
N GLY A 80 10.76 7.14 1.73
CA GLY A 80 11.90 6.52 2.44
C GLY A 80 12.52 5.29 1.77
N ILE A 81 11.90 4.70 0.74
CA ILE A 81 12.42 3.50 0.05
C ILE A 81 13.50 3.93 -0.95
N LYS A 82 14.75 3.56 -0.68
CA LYS A 82 15.93 4.05 -1.43
C LYS A 82 16.73 2.92 -2.07
N THR A 83 16.79 1.73 -1.47
CA THR A 83 17.68 0.66 -1.93
C THR A 83 16.91 -0.47 -2.64
N PRO A 84 17.56 -1.22 -3.56
CA PRO A 84 16.97 -2.42 -4.14
C PRO A 84 16.53 -3.45 -3.10
N GLN A 85 17.30 -3.61 -2.03
CA GLN A 85 17.01 -4.54 -0.93
C GLN A 85 15.73 -4.14 -0.18
N GLU A 86 15.55 -2.86 0.12
CA GLU A 86 14.29 -2.36 0.72
C GLU A 86 13.10 -2.60 -0.21
N ALA A 87 13.26 -2.35 -1.52
CA ALA A 87 12.22 -2.60 -2.50
C ALA A 87 11.85 -4.10 -2.59
N LEU A 88 12.84 -4.99 -2.56
CA LEU A 88 12.63 -6.44 -2.54
C LEU A 88 11.87 -6.90 -1.29
N ALA A 89 12.12 -6.28 -0.13
CA ALA A 89 11.38 -6.60 1.09
C ALA A 89 9.87 -6.32 0.95
N PHE A 90 9.49 -5.19 0.32
CA PHE A 90 8.08 -4.92 0.03
C PHE A 90 7.52 -5.89 -1.02
N ILE A 91 8.28 -6.25 -2.06
CA ILE A 91 7.84 -7.23 -3.06
C ILE A 91 7.56 -8.59 -2.40
N ALA A 92 8.47 -9.05 -1.54
CA ALA A 92 8.30 -10.30 -0.79
C ALA A 92 7.04 -10.26 0.08
N LEU A 93 6.83 -9.18 0.84
CA LEU A 93 5.62 -9.00 1.65
C LEU A 93 4.33 -9.06 0.81
N ILE A 94 4.32 -8.46 -0.38
CA ILE A 94 3.15 -8.50 -1.27
C ILE A 94 2.89 -9.90 -1.77
N ARG A 95 3.93 -10.61 -2.20
CA ARG A 95 3.84 -12.01 -2.61
C ARG A 95 3.25 -12.87 -1.49
N ASP A 96 3.76 -12.73 -0.27
CA ASP A 96 3.37 -13.59 0.85
C ASP A 96 1.95 -13.29 1.36
N VAL A 97 1.55 -12.02 1.39
CA VAL A 97 0.25 -11.62 1.95
C VAL A 97 -0.87 -11.66 0.91
N LEU A 98 -0.62 -11.11 -0.29
CA LEU A 98 -1.62 -10.88 -1.34
C LEU A 98 -1.49 -11.85 -2.53
N GLY A 99 -0.35 -12.51 -2.70
CA GLY A 99 -0.08 -13.42 -3.81
C GLY A 99 0.50 -12.74 -5.04
N ASP A 100 1.05 -13.55 -5.96
CA ASP A 100 1.73 -13.08 -7.18
C ASP A 100 0.84 -12.25 -8.09
N GLU A 101 -0.47 -12.48 -8.07
CA GLU A 101 -1.42 -11.68 -8.84
C GLU A 101 -1.32 -10.17 -8.54
N TRP A 102 -0.97 -9.79 -7.30
CA TRP A 102 -0.83 -8.37 -6.94
C TRP A 102 0.46 -7.74 -7.46
N LEU A 103 1.45 -8.53 -7.91
CA LEU A 103 2.74 -8.06 -8.40
C LEU A 103 2.67 -7.57 -9.86
N ASN A 104 1.76 -6.65 -10.13
CA ASN A 104 1.63 -5.97 -11.41
C ASN A 104 1.36 -4.47 -11.23
N PRO A 105 1.61 -3.63 -12.25
CA PRO A 105 1.49 -2.17 -12.13
C PRO A 105 0.09 -1.66 -11.77
N ASN A 106 -0.97 -2.45 -11.97
CA ASN A 106 -2.35 -2.11 -11.63
C ASN A 106 -2.71 -2.41 -10.17
N LEU A 107 -1.91 -3.22 -9.46
CA LEU A 107 -2.17 -3.60 -8.07
C LEU A 107 -1.01 -3.34 -7.11
N PHE A 108 0.19 -3.12 -7.62
CA PHE A 108 1.35 -2.79 -6.81
C PHE A 108 2.25 -1.76 -7.49
N ARG A 109 2.66 -0.75 -6.73
CA ARG A 109 3.63 0.25 -7.18
C ARG A 109 4.48 0.72 -6.00
N ILE A 110 5.77 0.96 -6.20
CA ILE A 110 6.62 1.61 -5.19
C ILE A 110 6.65 3.12 -5.45
N GLY A 111 6.37 3.92 -4.44
CA GLY A 111 6.47 5.38 -4.47
C GLY A 111 7.83 5.85 -3.97
N ALA A 112 8.78 6.01 -4.89
CA ALA A 112 10.14 6.45 -4.58
C ALA A 112 10.66 7.46 -5.64
N SER A 113 11.71 8.20 -5.28
CA SER A 113 12.38 9.15 -6.18
C SER A 113 13.76 8.65 -6.57
N SER A 114 14.65 8.39 -5.60
CA SER A 114 16.04 7.97 -5.85
C SER A 114 16.23 6.46 -6.06
N LEU A 115 15.18 5.66 -5.85
CA LEU A 115 15.28 4.20 -5.93
C LEU A 115 15.70 3.72 -7.32
N LEU A 116 15.22 4.39 -8.38
CA LEU A 116 15.57 4.02 -9.76
C LEU A 116 17.09 4.07 -9.98
N ASP A 117 17.72 5.19 -9.64
CA ASP A 117 19.17 5.37 -9.79
C ASP A 117 19.95 4.35 -8.94
N ASN A 118 19.47 4.03 -7.75
CA ASN A 118 20.10 3.05 -6.87
C ASN A 118 19.95 1.62 -7.38
N CYS A 119 18.84 1.29 -8.05
CA CYS A 119 18.69 0.02 -8.77
C CYS A 119 19.68 -0.07 -9.93
N LEU A 120 19.79 1.00 -10.75
CA LEU A 120 20.69 1.01 -11.90
C LEU A 120 22.17 0.84 -11.50
N LYS A 121 22.57 1.35 -10.32
CA LYS A 121 23.92 1.18 -9.78
C LYS A 121 24.21 -0.23 -9.26
N ALA A 122 23.18 -1.03 -8.98
CA ALA A 122 23.30 -2.37 -8.42
C ALA A 122 23.18 -3.48 -9.48
N LEU A 123 22.96 -3.11 -10.74
CA LEU A 123 23.01 -3.98 -11.91
C LEU A 123 24.43 -3.99 -12.49
#